data_AF-A0A1B9EIA5-F1
#
_entry.id   AF-A0A1B9EIA5-F1
#
_cell.length_a   1.000
_cell.length_b   1.000
_cell.length_c   1.000
_cell.angle_alpha   90.00
_cell.angle_beta   90.00
_cell.angle_gamma   90.00
#
_symmetry.space_group_name_H-M   'P 1'
#
loop_
_entity.id
_entity.type
_entity.pdbx_description
1 polymer ?
#
loop_
_entity_poly.entity_id
_entity_poly.type
_entity_poly.pdbx_seq_one_letter_code
_entity_poly.pdbx_strand_id
1 'polypeptide(L)'
;MAEKSAHTPDDGPGSGPRPTPERDAPVIVSNEPGSFAWGVLTKRHPALIQQVRDAFPYGPRRHEALDALLEQNNNGVIEPLALSEPDHEQWSVWGRERELFGRSWFDAPFLWAESYFYRRLLGAVGYFGTGPWQGVDPFAPFKQAELRGTAVDEELRALDALADVPAEERATALLRASVWGNRADLGFRVTEGDAAPGAAADDLVADDSALLWQLLPPEPAPRSPWWRTTRGGS
;
A
#
# COMPACT_ATOMS: atom_id res chain seq x y z
N MET A 1 -10.68 5.98 -82.32
CA MET A 1 -9.42 6.47 -81.73
C MET A 1 -9.56 6.36 -80.23
N ALA A 2 -8.80 5.45 -79.65
CA ALA A 2 -8.64 5.24 -78.22
C ALA A 2 -7.25 5.74 -77.86
N GLU A 3 -7.09 6.39 -76.71
CA GLU A 3 -5.78 6.60 -76.12
C GLU A 3 -5.79 6.22 -74.65
N LYS A 4 -4.70 5.56 -74.29
CA LYS A 4 -4.43 4.74 -73.12
C LYS A 4 -3.17 5.33 -72.50
N SER A 5 -3.23 5.74 -71.24
CA SER A 5 -2.07 6.00 -70.38
C SER A 5 -2.48 5.62 -68.96
N ALA A 6 -2.09 4.44 -68.46
CA ALA A 6 -0.77 4.02 -67.96
C ALA A 6 -0.54 4.44 -66.49
N HIS A 7 -0.17 3.43 -65.72
CA HIS A 7 -0.12 3.31 -64.25
C HIS A 7 1.34 3.25 -63.78
N THR A 8 1.69 3.96 -62.71
CA THR A 8 2.86 3.71 -61.82
C THR A 8 2.67 4.49 -60.50
N PRO A 9 3.37 4.15 -59.39
CA PRO A 9 2.73 3.60 -58.19
C PRO A 9 2.92 4.46 -56.92
N ASP A 10 2.22 3.97 -55.89
CA ASP A 10 2.32 4.20 -54.44
C ASP A 10 3.73 4.57 -53.91
N ASP A 11 3.80 5.72 -53.22
CA ASP A 11 4.83 6.05 -52.23
C ASP A 11 4.10 6.52 -50.96
N GLY A 12 3.82 5.58 -50.07
CA GLY A 12 3.19 5.84 -48.77
C GLY A 12 4.09 6.73 -47.89
N PRO A 13 3.52 7.66 -47.10
CA PRO A 13 4.32 8.39 -46.13
C PRO A 13 4.77 7.41 -45.05
N GLY A 14 6.08 7.21 -44.98
CA GLY A 14 6.76 6.39 -43.98
C GLY A 14 6.22 6.67 -42.59
N SER A 15 5.61 5.66 -41.99
CA SER A 15 5.30 5.61 -40.57
C SER A 15 6.60 5.46 -39.80
N GLY A 16 7.34 6.56 -39.65
CA GLY A 16 8.28 6.67 -38.55
C GLY A 16 7.50 6.56 -37.22
N PRO A 17 8.06 5.92 -36.18
CA PRO A 17 7.40 5.89 -34.88
C PRO A 17 7.18 7.33 -34.44
N ARG A 18 5.92 7.74 -34.37
CA ARG A 18 5.53 8.99 -33.72
C ARG A 18 6.08 8.91 -32.30
N PRO A 19 6.97 9.81 -31.86
CA PRO A 19 7.32 9.86 -30.45
C PRO A 19 6.02 10.17 -29.70
N THR A 20 5.47 9.18 -29.02
CA THR A 20 4.43 9.40 -28.02
C THR A 20 5.02 10.36 -27.00
N PRO A 21 4.48 11.57 -26.81
CA PRO A 21 4.88 12.35 -25.65
C PRO A 21 4.52 11.50 -24.44
N GLU A 22 5.52 11.15 -23.62
CA GLU A 22 5.30 10.71 -22.25
C GLU A 22 4.46 11.81 -21.59
N ARG A 23 3.14 11.62 -21.58
CA ARG A 23 2.26 12.44 -20.78
C ARG A 23 2.42 11.92 -19.37
N ASP A 24 3.40 12.47 -18.66
CA ASP A 24 3.51 12.26 -17.21
C ASP A 24 2.15 12.54 -16.59
N ALA A 25 1.62 11.53 -15.89
CA ALA A 25 0.37 11.67 -15.18
C ALA A 25 0.50 12.84 -14.18
N PRO A 26 -0.55 13.68 -14.03
CA PRO A 26 -0.47 14.80 -13.11
C PRO A 26 -0.20 14.29 -11.69
N VAL A 27 0.77 14.92 -11.03
CA VAL A 27 1.12 14.58 -9.64
C VAL A 27 -0.06 14.93 -8.74
N ILE A 28 -0.51 13.94 -7.96
CA ILE A 28 -1.56 14.14 -6.96
C ILE A 28 -0.99 15.01 -5.84
N VAL A 29 -1.67 16.11 -5.55
CA VAL A 29 -1.41 17.01 -4.42
C VAL A 29 -2.67 17.10 -3.55
N SER A 30 -2.58 17.76 -2.40
CA SER A 30 -3.69 17.78 -1.42
C SER A 30 -4.43 19.10 -1.39
N ASN A 31 -4.22 20.02 -2.34
CA ASN A 31 -4.76 21.38 -2.32
C ASN A 31 -6.19 21.54 -2.85
N GLU A 32 -6.83 20.48 -3.33
CA GLU A 32 -8.22 20.50 -3.80
C GLU A 32 -9.19 20.14 -2.65
N PRO A 33 -10.00 21.10 -2.14
CA PRO A 33 -10.96 20.83 -1.08
C PRO A 33 -11.96 19.74 -1.47
N GLY A 34 -12.18 18.78 -0.58
CA GLY A 34 -13.08 17.65 -0.83
C GLY A 34 -12.44 16.46 -1.54
N SER A 35 -11.23 16.60 -2.10
CA SER A 35 -10.45 15.47 -2.58
C SER A 35 -10.06 14.53 -1.44
N PHE A 36 -9.74 13.28 -1.78
CA PHE A 36 -9.26 12.30 -0.81
C PHE A 36 -7.98 12.78 -0.10
N ALA A 37 -6.99 13.24 -0.87
CA ALA A 37 -5.70 13.71 -0.36
C ALA A 37 -5.88 14.90 0.61
N TRP A 38 -6.73 15.87 0.25
CA TRP A 38 -7.10 16.97 1.14
C TRP A 38 -7.75 16.48 2.45
N GLY A 39 -8.66 15.50 2.35
CA GLY A 39 -9.30 14.90 3.52
C GLY A 39 -8.33 14.13 4.42
N VAL A 40 -7.29 13.53 3.85
CA VAL A 40 -6.22 12.88 4.63
C VAL A 40 -5.50 13.92 5.49
N LEU A 41 -5.02 15.01 4.91
CA LEU A 41 -4.28 16.04 5.64
C LEU A 41 -5.15 16.77 6.67
N THR A 42 -6.39 17.11 6.32
CA THR A 42 -7.25 17.96 7.18
C THR A 42 -8.05 17.21 8.23
N LYS A 43 -8.27 15.90 8.06
CA LYS A 43 -9.12 15.10 8.95
C LYS A 43 -8.39 13.89 9.50
N ARG A 44 -7.79 13.07 8.63
CA ARG A 44 -7.19 11.79 9.04
C ARG A 44 -5.90 11.98 9.82
N HIS A 45 -4.99 12.85 9.38
CA HIS A 45 -3.74 13.14 10.10
C HIS A 45 -4.00 13.70 11.51
N PRO A 46 -4.88 14.71 11.71
CA PRO A 46 -5.25 15.16 13.04
C PRO A 46 -5.84 14.08 13.94
N ALA A 47 -6.78 13.29 13.40
CA ALA A 47 -7.39 12.18 14.15
C ALA A 47 -6.34 11.13 14.55
N LEU A 48 -5.41 10.81 13.64
CA LEU A 48 -4.34 9.85 13.90
C LEU A 48 -3.37 10.36 14.99
N ILE A 49 -2.99 11.64 14.94
CA ILE A 49 -2.15 12.25 15.99
C ILE A 49 -2.84 12.14 17.34
N GLN A 50 -4.13 12.47 17.41
CA GLN A 50 -4.91 12.37 18.64
C GLN A 50 -4.98 10.92 19.14
N GLN A 51 -5.27 9.96 18.25
CA GLN A 51 -5.29 8.54 18.62
C GLN A 51 -3.94 8.08 19.17
N VAL A 52 -2.84 8.41 18.51
CA VAL A 52 -1.48 8.06 18.97
C VAL A 52 -1.18 8.73 20.32
N ARG A 53 -1.55 10.00 20.49
CA ARG A 53 -1.40 10.75 21.75
C ARG A 53 -2.11 10.04 22.90
N ASP A 54 -3.32 9.54 22.67
CA ASP A 54 -4.16 8.94 23.71
C ASP A 54 -3.82 7.46 23.98
N ALA A 55 -3.12 6.79 23.07
CA ALA A 55 -2.81 5.36 23.15
C ALA A 55 -1.63 5.02 24.10
N PHE A 56 -0.81 6.00 24.46
CA PHE A 56 0.37 5.79 25.30
C PHE A 56 0.47 6.86 26.40
N PRO A 57 1.07 6.55 27.55
CA PRO A 57 1.29 7.52 28.63
C PRO A 57 2.47 8.46 28.30
N TYR A 58 2.35 9.22 27.21
CA TYR A 58 3.37 10.17 26.78
C TYR A 58 3.54 11.33 27.77
N GLY A 59 4.78 11.77 27.95
CA GLY A 59 5.10 12.95 28.75
C GLY A 59 4.92 14.26 27.96
N PRO A 60 4.95 15.42 28.64
CA PRO A 60 4.68 16.73 28.04
C PRO A 60 5.45 17.02 26.75
N ARG A 61 6.75 16.66 26.72
CA ARG A 61 7.61 16.88 25.55
C ARG A 61 7.13 16.17 24.28
N ARG A 62 6.49 15.00 24.40
CA ARG A 62 5.92 14.27 23.23
C ARG A 62 4.61 14.89 22.82
N HIS A 63 3.78 15.33 23.77
CA HIS A 63 2.55 16.06 23.47
C HIS A 63 2.86 17.37 22.72
N GLU A 64 3.84 18.15 23.19
CA GLU A 64 4.30 19.37 22.51
C GLU A 64 4.81 19.08 21.09
N ALA A 65 5.57 18.00 20.89
CA ALA A 65 6.06 17.61 19.57
C ALA A 65 4.92 17.16 18.62
N LEU A 66 3.90 16.47 19.14
CA LEU A 66 2.71 16.07 18.39
C LEU A 66 1.84 17.29 18.03
N ASP A 67 1.69 18.23 18.95
CA ASP A 67 0.95 19.48 18.73
C ASP A 67 1.67 20.36 17.70
N ALA A 68 3.00 20.45 17.78
CA ALA A 68 3.80 21.13 16.76
C ALA A 68 3.68 20.47 15.39
N LEU A 69 3.68 19.13 15.31
CA LEU A 69 3.48 18.41 14.05
C LEU A 69 2.10 18.71 13.45
N LEU A 70 1.05 18.71 14.28
CA LEU A 70 -0.31 19.02 13.85
C LEU A 70 -0.40 20.43 13.26
N GLU A 71 0.17 21.42 13.96
CA GLU A 71 0.18 22.81 13.52
C GLU A 71 0.95 22.98 12.21
N GLN A 72 2.14 22.37 12.12
CA GLN A 72 2.95 22.43 10.90
C GLN A 72 2.25 21.79 9.70
N ASN A 73 1.59 20.64 9.89
CA ASN A 73 0.89 19.91 8.82
C ASN A 73 -0.32 20.69 8.27
N ASN A 74 -1.03 21.41 9.13
CA ASN A 74 -2.29 22.07 8.74
C ASN A 74 -2.13 23.54 8.36
N ASN A 75 -1.25 24.26 9.06
CA ASN A 75 -1.13 25.71 8.95
C ASN A 75 0.29 26.18 8.62
N GLY A 76 1.28 25.29 8.73
CA GLY A 76 2.69 25.60 8.54
C GLY A 76 3.25 25.16 7.19
N VAL A 77 4.57 25.06 7.16
CA VAL A 77 5.34 24.64 5.99
C VAL A 77 6.12 23.37 6.29
N ILE A 78 6.54 22.68 5.23
CA ILE A 78 7.42 21.52 5.33
C ILE A 78 8.81 22.02 5.72
N GLU A 79 9.27 21.62 6.89
CA GLU A 79 10.62 21.90 7.38
C GLU A 79 11.52 20.67 7.22
N PRO A 80 12.84 20.84 7.02
CA PRO A 80 13.77 19.72 7.03
C PRO A 80 13.82 19.05 8.41
N LEU A 81 14.21 17.78 8.43
CA LEU A 81 14.55 17.07 9.66
C LEU A 81 15.78 17.72 10.32
N ALA A 82 15.92 17.60 11.64
CA ALA A 82 17.13 18.04 12.32
C ALA A 82 18.37 17.27 11.83
N LEU A 83 19.54 17.91 11.82
CA LEU A 83 20.80 17.28 11.36
C LEU A 83 21.19 16.03 12.16
N SER A 84 20.68 15.90 13.38
CA SER A 84 20.93 14.76 14.27
C SER A 84 20.04 13.54 13.98
N GLU A 85 19.02 13.67 13.12
CA GLU A 85 18.13 12.56 12.77
C GLU A 85 18.85 11.56 11.86
N PRO A 86 18.69 10.25 12.08
CA PRO A 86 19.51 9.22 11.41
C PRO A 86 19.36 9.17 9.89
N ASP A 87 18.21 9.58 9.37
CA ASP A 87 17.86 9.60 7.94
C ASP A 87 17.72 11.04 7.41
N HIS A 88 18.28 12.04 8.12
CA HIS A 88 18.28 13.44 7.71
C HIS A 88 18.76 13.62 6.27
N GLU A 89 19.91 13.03 5.92
CA GLU A 89 20.55 13.22 4.62
C GLU A 89 19.62 12.80 3.48
N GLN A 90 19.01 11.62 3.60
CA GLN A 90 18.14 11.06 2.57
C GLN A 90 16.89 11.93 2.35
N TRP A 91 16.22 12.32 3.43
CA TRP A 91 15.04 13.19 3.36
C TRP A 91 15.38 14.59 2.88
N SER A 92 16.55 15.10 3.26
CA SER A 92 17.09 16.36 2.78
C SER A 92 17.30 16.36 1.27
N VAL A 93 17.85 15.28 0.71
CA VAL A 93 18.03 15.13 -0.74
C VAL A 93 16.66 15.11 -1.44
N TRP A 94 15.76 14.22 -1.03
CA TRP A 94 14.44 14.09 -1.66
C TRP A 94 13.61 15.36 -1.60
N GLY A 95 13.66 16.08 -0.46
CA GLY A 95 12.95 17.33 -0.26
C GLY A 95 13.55 18.49 -1.05
N ARG A 96 14.89 18.59 -1.16
CA ARG A 96 15.56 19.65 -1.94
C ARG A 96 15.40 19.46 -3.45
N GLU A 97 15.56 18.24 -3.95
CA GLU A 97 15.38 17.93 -5.38
C GLU A 97 14.01 18.35 -5.93
N ARG A 98 13.00 18.39 -5.05
CA ARG A 98 11.62 18.76 -5.37
C ARG A 98 11.21 20.12 -4.80
N GLU A 99 12.17 20.88 -4.26
CA GLU A 99 11.97 22.20 -3.68
C GLU A 99 10.82 22.24 -2.63
N LEU A 100 10.66 21.18 -1.84
CA LEU A 100 9.49 21.02 -0.95
C LEU A 100 9.63 21.79 0.36
N PHE A 101 10.86 22.06 0.81
CA PHE A 101 11.08 22.77 2.07
C PHE A 101 10.63 24.24 1.99
N GLY A 102 9.90 24.69 3.00
CA GLY A 102 9.27 26.02 3.03
C GLY A 102 7.95 26.10 2.26
N ARG A 103 7.48 25.02 1.63
CA ARG A 103 6.17 24.96 0.97
C ARG A 103 5.10 24.41 1.91
N SER A 104 3.84 24.72 1.60
CA SER A 104 2.69 24.12 2.28
C SER A 104 2.66 22.61 2.05
N TRP A 105 2.24 21.86 3.08
CA TRP A 105 1.98 20.42 2.98
C TRP A 105 0.95 20.07 1.90
N PHE A 106 0.03 20.99 1.62
CA PHE A 106 -1.03 20.82 0.64
C PHE A 106 -0.52 20.84 -0.81
N ASP A 107 0.61 21.51 -1.06
CA ASP A 107 1.19 21.70 -2.39
C ASP A 107 2.32 20.70 -2.72
N ALA A 108 2.64 19.82 -1.78
CA ALA A 108 3.61 18.75 -1.99
C ALA A 108 2.93 17.53 -2.63
N PRO A 109 3.69 16.69 -3.38
CA PRO A 109 3.20 15.41 -3.86
C PRO A 109 2.63 14.59 -2.70
N PHE A 110 1.36 14.18 -2.81
CA PHE A 110 0.60 13.58 -1.71
C PHE A 110 1.33 12.38 -1.08
N LEU A 111 1.82 11.45 -1.89
CA LEU A 111 2.58 10.29 -1.40
C LEU A 111 3.83 10.68 -0.60
N TRP A 112 4.56 11.70 -1.06
CA TRP A 112 5.74 12.19 -0.35
C TRP A 112 5.35 12.87 0.95
N ALA A 113 4.32 13.73 0.94
CA ALA A 113 3.84 14.44 2.11
C ALA A 113 3.33 13.47 3.18
N GLU A 114 2.55 12.46 2.80
CA GLU A 114 2.07 11.43 3.72
C GLU A 114 3.22 10.61 4.31
N SER A 115 4.18 10.18 3.47
CA SER A 115 5.37 9.47 3.94
C SER A 115 6.21 10.30 4.92
N TYR A 116 6.39 11.60 4.61
CA TYR A 116 7.12 12.52 5.46
C TYR A 116 6.39 12.80 6.77
N PHE A 117 5.05 12.87 6.75
CA PHE A 117 4.22 12.98 7.94
C PHE A 117 4.45 11.80 8.89
N TYR A 118 4.38 10.55 8.40
CA TYR A 118 4.64 9.38 9.23
C TYR A 118 6.07 9.38 9.80
N ARG A 119 7.06 9.80 9.00
CA ARG A 119 8.43 9.94 9.49
C ARG A 119 8.53 10.99 10.61
N ARG A 120 7.89 12.15 10.47
CA ARG A 120 7.86 13.20 11.49
C ARG A 120 7.11 12.74 12.75
N LEU A 121 6.01 12.01 12.58
CA LEU A 121 5.24 11.42 13.67
C LEU A 121 6.09 10.45 14.50
N LEU A 122 6.82 9.54 13.85
CA LEU A 122 7.76 8.64 14.53
C LEU A 122 8.85 9.41 15.29
N GLY A 123 9.34 10.52 14.72
CA GLY A 123 10.25 11.43 15.42
C GLY A 123 9.60 12.07 16.66
N ALA A 124 8.38 12.58 16.54
CA ALA A 124 7.64 13.26 17.60
C ALA A 124 7.37 12.35 18.81
N VAL A 125 7.06 11.07 18.58
CA VAL A 125 6.88 10.08 19.67
C VAL A 125 8.21 9.59 20.24
N GLY A 126 9.33 9.87 19.56
CA GLY A 126 10.68 9.51 20.01
C GLY A 126 11.15 8.12 19.59
N TYR A 127 10.57 7.56 18.51
CA TYR A 127 10.88 6.23 18.00
C TYR A 127 12.38 6.01 17.71
N PHE A 128 13.07 7.04 17.18
CA PHE A 128 14.47 6.96 16.77
C PHE A 128 15.47 7.38 17.87
N GLY A 129 15.00 7.98 18.96
CA GLY A 129 15.87 8.49 20.02
C GLY A 129 16.41 7.39 20.94
N THR A 130 17.12 7.77 21.99
CA THR A 130 17.67 6.84 23.02
C THR A 130 16.79 6.76 24.28
N GLY A 131 15.54 7.21 24.18
CA GLY A 131 14.60 7.27 25.30
C GLY A 131 13.75 6.00 25.47
N PRO A 132 12.82 6.00 26.43
CA PRO A 132 11.95 4.85 26.71
C PRO A 132 11.00 4.48 25.54
N TRP A 133 10.84 5.37 24.56
CA TRP A 133 10.01 5.15 23.38
C TRP A 133 10.80 4.70 22.15
N GLN A 134 12.11 4.45 22.30
CA GLN A 134 12.94 3.94 21.22
C GLN A 134 12.38 2.63 20.69
N GLY A 135 12.11 2.57 19.38
CA GLY A 135 11.57 1.37 18.71
C GLY A 135 10.14 0.99 19.09
N VAL A 136 9.44 1.80 19.89
CA VAL A 136 8.05 1.53 20.28
C VAL A 136 7.12 1.94 19.14
N ASP A 137 6.47 0.97 18.49
CA ASP A 137 5.50 1.22 17.42
C ASP A 137 4.26 1.94 17.97
N PRO A 138 3.99 3.21 17.59
CA PRO A 138 2.83 3.96 18.07
C PRO A 138 1.51 3.40 17.53
N PHE A 139 1.53 2.49 16.56
CA PHE A 139 0.35 1.86 15.99
C PHE A 139 0.06 0.47 16.54
N ALA A 140 0.97 -0.09 17.35
CA ALA A 140 0.83 -1.44 17.89
C ALA A 140 -0.50 -1.66 18.65
N PRO A 141 -0.99 -0.75 19.51
CA PRO A 141 -2.26 -0.96 20.21
C PRO A 141 -3.44 -1.16 19.26
N PHE A 142 -3.50 -0.40 18.16
CA PHE A 142 -4.59 -0.48 17.18
C PHE A 142 -4.50 -1.76 16.36
N LYS A 143 -3.31 -2.10 15.85
CA LYS A 143 -3.06 -3.36 15.15
C LYS A 143 -3.44 -4.57 16.01
N GLN A 144 -3.10 -4.52 17.29
CA GLN A 144 -3.38 -5.59 18.24
C GLN A 144 -4.86 -5.67 18.64
N ALA A 145 -5.60 -4.56 18.62
CA ALA A 145 -7.05 -4.55 18.81
C ALA A 145 -7.75 -5.16 17.59
N GLU A 146 -7.31 -4.80 16.38
CA GLU A 146 -7.81 -5.35 15.12
C GLU A 146 -7.60 -6.88 15.04
N LEU A 147 -6.39 -7.35 15.37
CA LEU A 147 -6.06 -8.78 15.37
C LEU A 147 -6.82 -9.62 16.41
N ARG A 148 -7.36 -8.98 17.46
CA ARG A 148 -8.19 -9.67 18.48
C ARG A 148 -9.68 -9.62 18.16
N GLY A 149 -10.06 -9.06 17.01
CA GLY A 149 -11.46 -9.04 16.57
C GLY A 149 -11.96 -10.44 16.20
N THR A 150 -13.23 -10.72 16.49
CA THR A 150 -13.87 -12.00 16.16
C THR A 150 -13.89 -12.31 14.66
N ALA A 151 -13.85 -11.26 13.82
CA ALA A 151 -13.73 -11.39 12.36
C ALA A 151 -12.43 -12.12 11.95
N VAL A 152 -11.33 -11.88 12.66
CA VAL A 152 -10.05 -12.55 12.37
C VAL A 152 -10.14 -14.04 12.70
N ASP A 153 -10.79 -14.41 13.79
CA ASP A 153 -11.00 -15.82 14.13
C ASP A 153 -11.87 -16.54 13.10
N GLU A 154 -12.84 -15.84 12.49
CA GLU A 154 -13.68 -16.38 11.42
C GLU A 154 -12.91 -16.53 10.11
N GLU A 155 -12.09 -15.54 9.74
CA GLU A 155 -11.20 -15.62 8.57
C GLU A 155 -10.18 -16.77 8.71
N LEU A 156 -9.58 -16.94 9.89
CA LEU A 156 -8.63 -18.03 10.15
C LEU A 156 -9.33 -19.40 10.04
N ARG A 157 -10.54 -19.54 10.59
CA ARG A 157 -11.34 -20.77 10.43
C ARG A 157 -11.70 -21.05 8.98
N ALA A 158 -12.05 -20.01 8.21
CA ALA A 158 -12.32 -20.14 6.79
C ALA A 158 -11.06 -20.55 6.01
N LEU A 159 -9.90 -20.01 6.37
CA LEU A 159 -8.62 -20.39 5.79
C LEU A 159 -8.27 -21.86 6.08
N ASP A 160 -8.52 -22.34 7.31
CA ASP A 160 -8.29 -23.73 7.69
C ASP A 160 -9.19 -24.69 6.87
N ALA A 161 -10.43 -24.31 6.60
CA ALA A 161 -11.36 -25.10 5.80
C ALA A 161 -10.92 -25.23 4.32
N LEU A 162 -10.09 -24.32 3.82
CA LEU A 162 -9.52 -24.43 2.46
C LEU A 162 -8.50 -25.56 2.35
N ALA A 163 -8.03 -26.15 3.46
CA ALA A 163 -7.06 -27.24 3.41
C ALA A 163 -7.55 -28.45 2.59
N ASP A 164 -8.84 -28.74 2.65
CA ASP A 164 -9.48 -29.89 1.99
C ASP A 164 -10.03 -29.56 0.59
N VAL A 165 -9.90 -28.31 0.14
CA VAL A 165 -10.37 -27.82 -1.18
C VAL A 165 -9.34 -28.17 -2.27
N PRO A 166 -9.78 -28.48 -3.51
CA PRO A 166 -8.88 -28.69 -4.64
C PRO A 166 -7.87 -27.56 -4.82
N ALA A 167 -6.64 -27.88 -5.23
CA ALA A 167 -5.52 -26.95 -5.23
C ALA A 167 -5.77 -25.66 -6.06
N GLU A 168 -6.45 -25.79 -7.20
CA GLU A 168 -6.77 -24.67 -8.09
C GLU A 168 -7.82 -23.72 -7.48
N GLU A 169 -8.89 -24.29 -6.92
CA GLU A 169 -9.93 -23.55 -6.21
C GLU A 169 -9.36 -22.87 -4.96
N ARG A 170 -8.51 -23.57 -4.20
CA ARG A 170 -7.78 -23.02 -3.06
C ARG A 170 -6.88 -21.86 -3.47
N ALA A 171 -6.11 -22.00 -4.55
CA ALA A 171 -5.21 -20.94 -5.04
C ALA A 171 -5.99 -19.68 -5.43
N THR A 172 -7.14 -19.85 -6.09
CA THR A 172 -8.02 -18.73 -6.45
C THR A 172 -8.65 -18.07 -5.22
N ALA A 173 -9.10 -18.87 -4.24
CA ALA A 173 -9.63 -18.36 -2.98
C ALA A 173 -8.58 -17.54 -2.21
N LEU A 174 -7.34 -18.04 -2.12
CA LEU A 174 -6.21 -17.36 -1.47
C LEU A 174 -5.82 -16.06 -2.19
N LEU A 175 -5.77 -16.07 -3.53
CA LEU A 175 -5.47 -14.87 -4.31
C LEU A 175 -6.52 -13.79 -4.03
N ARG A 176 -7.81 -14.15 -4.08
CA ARG A 176 -8.90 -13.22 -3.78
C ARG A 176 -8.85 -12.73 -2.32
N ALA A 177 -8.56 -13.62 -1.38
CA ALA A 177 -8.37 -13.25 0.03
C ALA A 177 -7.28 -12.18 0.18
N SER A 178 -6.16 -12.32 -0.54
CA SER A 178 -5.04 -11.38 -0.46
C SER A 178 -5.36 -9.98 -1.01
N VAL A 179 -6.27 -9.88 -1.98
CA VAL A 179 -6.71 -8.59 -2.54
C VAL A 179 -7.60 -7.84 -1.57
N TRP A 180 -8.53 -8.55 -0.94
CA TRP A 180 -9.55 -7.94 -0.08
C TRP A 180 -9.11 -7.82 1.38
N GLY A 181 -8.12 -8.59 1.84
CA GLY A 181 -7.58 -8.53 3.20
C GLY A 181 -8.67 -8.75 4.26
N ASN A 182 -8.70 -7.91 5.29
CA ASN A 182 -9.73 -7.88 6.33
C ASN A 182 -11.14 -7.46 5.83
N ARG A 183 -11.29 -7.16 4.53
CA ARG A 183 -12.59 -7.00 3.85
C ARG A 183 -12.99 -8.26 3.09
N ALA A 184 -12.15 -9.29 3.07
CA ALA A 184 -12.45 -10.55 2.44
C ALA A 184 -13.48 -11.29 3.29
N ASP A 185 -14.71 -11.36 2.82
CA ASP A 185 -15.70 -12.21 3.46
C ASP A 185 -15.44 -13.69 3.13
N LEU A 186 -14.48 -14.28 3.84
CA LEU A 186 -14.11 -15.70 3.71
C LEU A 186 -15.07 -16.62 4.47
N GLY A 187 -15.64 -16.14 5.58
CA GLY A 187 -16.55 -16.91 6.43
C GLY A 187 -17.84 -17.29 5.72
N PHE A 188 -18.39 -16.38 4.90
CA PHE A 188 -19.60 -16.67 4.12
C PHE A 188 -19.32 -17.60 2.92
N ARG A 189 -18.13 -17.54 2.32
CA ARG A 189 -17.77 -18.37 1.15
C ARG A 189 -17.52 -19.84 1.47
N VAL A 190 -17.08 -20.16 2.69
CA VAL A 190 -16.81 -21.54 3.13
C VAL A 190 -18.08 -22.24 3.62
N THR A 191 -19.03 -21.49 4.18
CA THR A 191 -20.25 -22.05 4.77
C THR A 191 -21.31 -22.39 3.71
N GLU A 192 -21.34 -21.65 2.60
CA GLU A 192 -22.18 -21.94 1.45
C GLU A 192 -21.32 -22.58 0.36
N GLY A 193 -21.19 -23.91 0.40
CA GLY A 193 -20.50 -24.69 -0.64
C GLY A 193 -21.08 -24.58 -2.06
N ASP A 194 -21.97 -23.62 -2.32
CA ASP A 194 -22.44 -23.19 -3.63
C ASP A 194 -23.19 -21.84 -3.49
N ALA A 195 -22.47 -20.72 -3.52
CA ALA A 195 -23.05 -19.40 -3.73
C ALA A 195 -22.24 -18.68 -4.83
N ALA A 196 -22.96 -18.23 -5.86
CA ALA A 196 -22.41 -17.73 -7.11
C ALA A 196 -21.17 -16.81 -6.94
N PRO A 197 -20.15 -16.95 -7.80
CA PRO A 197 -18.99 -16.08 -7.80
C PRO A 197 -19.41 -14.69 -8.30
N GLY A 198 -19.88 -13.81 -7.41
CA GLY A 198 -20.41 -12.50 -7.83
C GLY A 198 -19.97 -11.36 -6.92
N ALA A 199 -20.34 -11.37 -5.64
CA ALA A 199 -20.39 -10.11 -4.90
C ALA A 199 -19.04 -9.40 -4.63
N ALA A 200 -17.91 -10.11 -4.57
CA ALA A 200 -16.58 -9.46 -4.48
C ALA A 200 -15.66 -9.75 -5.68
N ALA A 201 -16.14 -10.53 -6.66
CA ALA A 201 -15.47 -10.63 -7.96
C ALA A 201 -15.92 -9.47 -8.87
N ASP A 202 -17.16 -9.02 -8.75
CA ASP A 202 -17.75 -7.93 -9.54
C ASP A 202 -17.22 -6.54 -9.20
N ASP A 203 -16.52 -6.37 -8.07
CA ASP A 203 -15.90 -5.09 -7.67
C ASP A 203 -14.47 -4.90 -8.24
N LEU A 204 -13.89 -5.93 -8.86
CA LEU A 204 -12.59 -5.80 -9.51
C LEU A 204 -12.73 -5.06 -10.84
N VAL A 205 -12.22 -3.83 -10.90
CA VAL A 205 -12.15 -3.05 -12.13
C VAL A 205 -11.09 -3.55 -13.11
N ALA A 206 -10.12 -4.34 -12.63
CA ALA A 206 -9.10 -5.02 -13.41
C ALA A 206 -8.68 -6.32 -12.72
N ASP A 207 -8.59 -7.42 -13.49
CA ASP A 207 -8.21 -8.75 -12.99
C ASP A 207 -7.19 -9.41 -13.94
N ASP A 208 -5.92 -9.37 -13.55
CA ASP A 208 -4.80 -10.01 -14.26
C ASP A 208 -4.42 -11.38 -13.66
N SER A 209 -5.31 -12.01 -12.87
CA SER A 209 -5.05 -13.30 -12.22
C SER A 209 -4.65 -14.39 -13.22
N ALA A 210 -5.25 -14.43 -14.41
CA ALA A 210 -4.90 -15.38 -15.46
C ALA A 210 -3.43 -15.25 -15.90
N LEU A 211 -2.91 -14.02 -15.98
CA LEU A 211 -1.50 -13.77 -16.31
C LEU A 211 -0.59 -14.19 -15.16
N LEU A 212 -0.98 -13.89 -13.91
CA LEU A 212 -0.25 -14.35 -12.72
C LEU A 212 -0.06 -15.87 -12.75
N TRP A 213 -1.13 -16.64 -12.99
CA TRP A 213 -1.07 -18.11 -13.02
C TRP A 213 -0.19 -18.66 -14.14
N GLN A 214 -0.11 -17.96 -15.29
CA GLN A 214 0.80 -18.34 -16.38
C GLN A 214 2.28 -18.12 -16.03
N LEU A 215 2.58 -17.14 -15.18
CA LEU A 215 3.95 -16.78 -14.80
C LEU A 215 4.46 -17.58 -13.61
N LEU A 216 3.58 -18.17 -12.81
CA LEU A 216 3.97 -18.99 -11.67
C LEU A 216 4.51 -20.35 -12.17
N PRO A 217 5.68 -20.80 -11.66
CA PRO A 217 6.21 -22.10 -12.03
C PRO A 217 5.26 -23.21 -11.54
N PRO A 218 5.13 -24.33 -12.27
CA PRO A 218 4.39 -25.49 -11.78
C PRO A 218 4.96 -25.95 -10.44
N GLU A 219 4.08 -26.39 -9.54
CA GLU A 219 4.43 -26.78 -8.18
C GLU A 219 5.62 -27.76 -8.20
N PRO A 220 6.74 -27.48 -7.50
CA PRO A 220 7.80 -28.47 -7.38
C PRO A 220 7.22 -29.68 -6.64
N ALA A 221 7.39 -30.87 -7.21
CA ALA A 221 6.88 -32.13 -6.66
C ALA A 221 7.08 -32.20 -5.14
N PRO A 222 6.09 -32.70 -4.37
CA PRO A 222 6.14 -32.69 -2.92
C PRO A 222 7.44 -33.32 -2.44
N ARG A 223 8.29 -32.50 -1.82
CA ARG A 223 9.53 -32.99 -1.23
C ARG A 223 9.15 -34.02 -0.18
N SER A 224 9.63 -35.25 -0.36
CA SER A 224 9.46 -36.31 0.63
C SER A 224 9.90 -35.78 2.00
N PRO A 225 9.09 -35.95 3.07
CA PRO A 225 9.46 -35.46 4.38
C PRO A 225 10.80 -36.08 4.78
N TRP A 226 11.77 -35.23 5.12
CA TRP A 226 13.14 -35.59 5.49
C TRP A 226 13.24 -36.58 6.66
N TRP A 227 12.15 -36.79 7.40
CA TRP A 227 12.08 -37.73 8.53
C TRP A 227 11.76 -39.18 8.11
N ARG A 228 11.50 -39.46 6.83
CA ARG A 228 11.11 -40.80 6.35
C ARG A 228 12.26 -41.64 5.77
N THR A 229 13.49 -41.45 6.26
CA THR A 229 14.63 -42.34 6.01
C THR A 229 15.34 -42.70 7.31
N THR A 230 14.88 -43.80 7.93
CA THR A 230 15.68 -44.98 8.36
C THR A 230 14.96 -45.76 9.47
N ARG A 231 14.25 -46.83 9.09
CA ARG A 231 14.17 -48.06 9.89
C ARG A 231 14.85 -49.16 9.09
N GLY A 232 15.74 -49.89 9.75
CA GLY A 232 16.08 -51.26 9.39
C GLY A 232 17.49 -51.46 8.87
N GLY A 233 18.30 -52.19 9.63
CA GLY A 233 19.58 -52.72 9.18
C GLY A 233 20.46 -53.12 10.35
N SER A 234 20.17 -54.32 10.86
CA SER A 234 20.81 -55.16 11.90
C SER A 234 22.26 -54.87 12.30
#